data_AF-A0AA88NLP3-F1
#
_entry.id   AF-A0AA88NLP3-F1
#
_cell.length_a   1.000
_cell.length_b   1.000
_cell.length_c   1.000
_cell.angle_alpha   90.00
_cell.angle_beta   90.00
_cell.angle_gamma   90.00
#
_symmetry.space_group_name_H-M   'P 1'
#
loop_
_entity.id
_entity.type
_entity.pdbx_description
1 polymer ?
#
loop_
_entity_poly.entity_id
_entity_poly.type
_entity_poly.pdbx_seq_one_letter_code
_entity_poly.pdbx_strand_id
1 'polypeptide(L)'
;MPLENLEEEGLPKNPDLRIAQLKFLLTMDGHRQDAKVKTELMDAIKANNMAPYYEGLCKELKWPLDSDLLSKMKKANEEELKRLDDVLEDAEKNLGESEIRDAMMAKAEYLIRIGDKEGALTAFRKTYDKTVALGHRLDIVFYLLRIGLFYMDSDLITRNSEKAKSLIEEGGDWDRRNRLKVYQGLYCVAIRDFKQAAELFLDTVSTFTSYELMDYKTFVTYTVYVCMIALKRPDLREKVIKGAEILEVLHSLPAVRQYLFHSTSAVTLSSSSLWPWWSRR
;
A
#
# COMPACT_ATOMS: atom_id res chain seq x y z
N MET A 1 7.49 -6.00 26.88
CA MET A 1 8.03 -4.76 26.31
C MET A 1 6.93 -4.17 25.46
N PRO A 2 6.66 -2.85 25.51
CA PRO A 2 5.66 -2.25 24.62
C PRO A 2 6.08 -2.57 23.18
N LEU A 3 5.13 -2.88 22.29
CA LEU A 3 5.36 -2.98 20.84
C LEU A 3 6.14 -1.72 20.44
N GLU A 4 7.45 -1.86 20.29
CA GLU A 4 8.33 -0.78 19.91
C GLU A 4 7.83 -0.21 18.59
N ASN A 5 7.98 1.10 18.45
CA ASN A 5 7.36 1.96 17.45
C ASN A 5 7.92 1.65 16.03
N LEU A 6 7.71 0.43 15.52
CA LEU A 6 8.16 -0.06 14.21
C LEU A 6 7.54 0.73 13.05
N GLU A 7 6.54 1.58 13.32
CA GLU A 7 6.01 2.55 12.36
C GLU A 7 7.09 3.52 11.84
N GLU A 8 8.16 3.76 12.61
CA GLU A 8 9.30 4.62 12.21
C GLU A 8 10.28 3.94 11.23
N GLU A 9 10.26 2.60 11.12
CA GLU A 9 11.10 1.85 10.17
C GLU A 9 10.45 1.70 8.77
N GLY A 10 9.22 2.19 8.61
CA GLY A 10 8.50 2.19 7.34
C GLY A 10 9.10 3.16 6.32
N LEU A 11 8.99 2.83 5.03
CA LEU A 11 9.31 3.77 3.96
C LEU A 11 8.41 5.02 4.07
N PRO A 12 8.86 6.19 3.58
CA PRO A 12 8.02 7.38 3.54
C PRO A 12 6.70 7.07 2.81
N LYS A 13 5.59 7.51 3.42
CA LYS A 13 4.20 7.32 2.92
C LYS A 13 3.89 8.22 1.71
N ASN A 14 4.71 8.11 0.67
CA ASN A 14 4.60 8.84 -0.58
C ASN A 14 4.51 7.83 -1.73
N PRO A 15 3.38 7.71 -2.46
CA PRO A 15 2.09 8.36 -2.24
C PRO A 15 1.30 7.75 -1.07
N ASP A 16 0.51 8.56 -0.36
CA ASP A 16 -0.35 8.10 0.72
C ASP A 16 -1.56 7.34 0.15
N LEU A 17 -1.57 6.02 0.30
CA LEU A 17 -2.65 5.15 -0.19
C LEU A 17 -3.99 5.42 0.52
N ARG A 18 -3.99 6.04 1.71
CA ARG A 18 -5.23 6.42 2.40
C ARG A 18 -6.03 7.44 1.57
N ILE A 19 -5.34 8.34 0.86
CA ILE A 19 -5.99 9.32 -0.02
C ILE A 19 -6.79 8.61 -1.12
N ALA A 20 -6.24 7.54 -1.70
CA ALA A 20 -6.95 6.72 -2.68
C ALA A 20 -8.15 5.98 -2.07
N GLN A 21 -8.01 5.46 -0.84
CA GLN A 21 -9.11 4.81 -0.11
C GLN A 21 -10.25 5.79 0.20
N LEU A 22 -9.94 7.00 0.67
CA LEU A 22 -10.92 8.06 0.93
C LEU A 22 -11.64 8.50 -0.35
N LYS A 23 -10.89 8.66 -1.46
CA LYS A 23 -11.47 8.90 -2.79
C LYS A 23 -12.46 7.80 -3.18
N PHE A 24 -12.07 6.53 -2.99
CA PHE A 24 -12.94 5.39 -3.31
C PHE A 24 -14.21 5.38 -2.46
N LEU A 25 -14.10 5.65 -1.15
CA LEU A 25 -15.25 5.76 -0.25
C LEU A 25 -16.26 6.82 -0.74
N LEU A 26 -15.78 7.99 -1.15
CA LEU A 26 -16.63 9.07 -1.66
C LEU A 26 -17.27 8.77 -3.02
N THR A 27 -16.77 7.78 -3.74
CA THR A 27 -17.35 7.33 -5.02
C THR A 27 -18.52 6.37 -4.79
N MET A 28 -18.57 5.69 -3.64
CA MET A 28 -19.65 4.77 -3.28
C MET A 28 -20.91 5.53 -2.83
N ASP A 29 -22.08 5.14 -3.35
CA ASP A 29 -23.34 5.85 -3.15
C ASP A 29 -23.76 5.99 -1.67
N GLY A 30 -23.34 5.06 -0.80
CA GLY A 30 -23.63 5.11 0.64
C GLY A 30 -22.79 6.13 1.43
N HIS A 31 -21.62 6.53 0.93
CA HIS A 31 -20.65 7.40 1.61
C HIS A 31 -20.36 8.69 0.83
N ARG A 32 -21.03 8.89 -0.31
CA ARG A 32 -20.83 10.02 -1.23
C ARG A 32 -21.03 11.39 -0.59
N GLN A 33 -21.81 11.47 0.50
CA GLN A 33 -22.09 12.69 1.24
C GLN A 33 -21.45 12.73 2.64
N ASP A 34 -20.57 11.79 2.98
CA ASP A 34 -19.92 11.80 4.28
C ASP A 34 -18.97 13.01 4.40
N ALA A 35 -19.43 14.02 5.14
CA ALA A 35 -18.68 15.25 5.35
C ALA A 35 -17.33 14.99 6.03
N LYS A 36 -17.24 13.98 6.90
CA LYS A 36 -15.99 13.60 7.59
C LYS A 36 -14.93 13.12 6.60
N VAL A 37 -15.30 12.18 5.72
CA VAL A 37 -14.41 11.61 4.69
C VAL A 37 -13.95 12.70 3.72
N LYS A 38 -14.86 13.61 3.36
CA LYS A 38 -14.54 14.76 2.52
C LYS A 38 -13.55 15.72 3.20
N THR A 39 -13.76 16.06 4.47
CA THR A 39 -12.85 16.94 5.20
C THR A 39 -11.47 16.31 5.34
N GLU A 40 -11.40 15.04 5.73
CA GLU A 40 -10.13 14.30 5.85
C GLU A 40 -9.36 14.26 4.52
N LEU A 41 -10.05 14.00 3.41
CA LEU A 41 -9.45 14.04 2.08
C LEU A 41 -8.95 15.44 1.72
N MET A 42 -9.73 16.48 1.99
CA MET A 42 -9.35 17.87 1.69
C MET A 42 -8.16 18.32 2.54
N ASP A 43 -8.08 17.90 3.80
CA ASP A 43 -6.96 18.22 4.69
C ASP A 43 -5.67 17.53 4.22
N ALA A 44 -5.75 16.28 3.76
CA ALA A 44 -4.63 15.56 3.16
C ALA A 44 -4.15 16.23 1.85
N ILE A 45 -5.08 16.67 1.00
CA ILE A 45 -4.76 17.38 -0.25
C ILE A 45 -4.06 18.71 0.05
N LYS A 46 -4.54 19.46 1.04
CA LYS A 46 -3.93 20.75 1.46
C LYS A 46 -2.56 20.55 2.09
N ALA A 47 -2.39 19.53 2.93
CA ALA A 47 -1.11 19.24 3.60
C ALA A 47 0.01 18.86 2.61
N ASN A 48 -0.36 18.29 1.45
CA ASN A 48 0.58 17.83 0.43
C ASN A 48 0.58 18.69 -0.84
N ASN A 49 -0.17 19.80 -0.87
CA ASN A 49 -0.32 20.67 -2.04
C ASN A 49 -0.63 19.89 -3.34
N MET A 50 -1.54 18.91 -3.28
CA MET A 50 -1.81 17.98 -4.38
C MET A 50 -2.66 18.61 -5.50
N ALA A 51 -2.17 19.67 -6.14
CA ALA A 51 -2.94 20.44 -7.11
C ALA A 51 -3.39 19.61 -8.33
N PRO A 52 -2.51 18.83 -9.02
CA PRO A 52 -2.94 17.97 -10.13
C PRO A 52 -3.99 16.94 -9.73
N TYR A 53 -3.82 16.33 -8.56
CA TYR A 53 -4.76 15.34 -8.04
C TYR A 53 -6.12 15.97 -7.68
N TYR A 54 -6.12 17.17 -7.09
CA TYR A 54 -7.32 17.92 -6.75
C TYR A 54 -8.14 18.30 -7.99
N GLU A 55 -7.48 18.73 -9.07
CA GLU A 55 -8.16 19.00 -10.34
C GLU A 55 -8.83 17.75 -10.92
N GLY A 56 -8.13 16.60 -10.88
CA GLY A 56 -8.69 15.30 -11.30
C GLY A 56 -9.88 14.89 -10.44
N LEU A 57 -9.74 14.99 -9.12
CA LEU A 57 -10.79 14.66 -8.15
C LEU A 57 -12.05 15.53 -8.35
N CYS A 58 -11.89 16.84 -8.55
CA CYS A 58 -13.02 17.75 -8.76
C CYS A 58 -13.79 17.41 -10.05
N LYS A 59 -13.09 17.00 -11.11
CA LYS A 59 -13.71 16.55 -12.37
C LYS A 59 -14.50 15.26 -12.18
N GLU A 60 -13.94 14.27 -11.49
CA GLU A 60 -14.59 12.98 -11.26
C GLU A 60 -15.80 13.07 -10.31
N LEU A 61 -15.64 13.77 -9.18
CA LEU A 61 -16.68 13.90 -8.15
C LEU A 61 -17.68 15.04 -8.43
N LYS A 62 -17.46 15.81 -9.50
CA LYS A 62 -18.24 17.01 -9.87
C LYS A 62 -18.34 18.03 -8.74
N TRP A 63 -17.24 18.22 -8.02
CA TRP A 63 -17.17 19.20 -6.93
C TRP A 63 -16.88 20.61 -7.45
N PRO A 64 -17.36 21.66 -6.76
CA PRO A 64 -16.98 23.03 -7.09
C PRO A 64 -15.48 23.20 -6.90
N LEU A 65 -14.82 23.72 -7.92
CA LEU A 65 -13.38 23.92 -7.93
C LEU A 65 -13.07 25.25 -7.22
N ASP A 66 -12.30 25.17 -6.14
CA ASP A 66 -11.82 26.35 -5.43
C ASP A 66 -10.57 26.90 -6.16
N SER A 67 -10.77 27.96 -6.95
CA SER A 67 -9.72 28.60 -7.75
C SER A 67 -8.61 29.22 -6.90
N ASP A 68 -8.96 29.75 -5.73
CA ASP A 68 -8.02 30.43 -4.85
C ASP A 68 -7.12 29.41 -4.16
N LEU A 69 -7.71 28.30 -3.71
CA LEU A 69 -6.95 27.18 -3.14
C LEU A 69 -6.02 26.57 -4.20
N LEU A 70 -6.53 26.35 -5.41
CA LEU A 70 -5.75 25.81 -6.52
C LEU A 70 -4.56 26.71 -6.88
N SER A 71 -4.78 28.03 -6.98
CA SER A 71 -3.71 28.99 -7.28
C SER A 71 -2.63 28.99 -6.20
N LYS A 72 -3.02 28.96 -4.91
CA LYS A 72 -2.07 28.86 -3.79
C LYS A 72 -1.23 27.59 -3.86
N MET A 73 -1.87 26.43 -4.10
CA MET A 73 -1.16 25.15 -4.21
C MET A 73 -0.23 25.12 -5.42
N LYS A 74 -0.66 25.63 -6.58
CA LYS A 74 0.18 25.71 -7.79
C LYS A 74 1.41 26.60 -7.57
N LYS A 75 1.22 27.75 -6.93
CA LYS A 75 2.33 28.66 -6.63
C LYS A 75 3.35 28.02 -5.68
N ALA A 76 2.90 27.38 -4.62
CA ALA A 76 3.78 26.64 -3.71
C ALA A 76 4.52 25.50 -4.44
N ASN A 77 3.84 24.79 -5.34
CA ASN A 77 4.45 23.72 -6.14
C ASN A 77 5.50 24.24 -7.11
N GLU A 78 5.25 25.37 -7.78
CA GLU A 78 6.23 26.01 -8.68
C GLU A 78 7.46 26.52 -7.93
N GLU A 79 7.28 27.09 -6.73
CA GLU A 79 8.40 27.56 -5.90
C GLU A 79 9.30 26.39 -5.45
N GLU A 80 8.72 25.29 -4.95
CA GLU A 80 9.51 24.14 -4.52
C GLU A 80 10.11 23.36 -5.70
N LEU A 81 9.40 23.24 -6.84
CA LEU A 81 9.95 22.64 -8.05
C LEU A 81 11.14 23.44 -8.58
N LYS A 82 11.07 24.77 -8.58
CA LYS A 82 12.22 25.61 -8.95
C LYS A 82 13.40 25.39 -8.02
N ARG A 83 13.16 25.35 -6.71
CA ARG A 83 14.22 25.06 -5.74
C ARG A 83 14.87 23.69 -5.99
N LEU A 84 14.08 22.66 -6.29
CA LEU A 84 14.59 21.33 -6.60
C LEU A 84 15.36 21.30 -7.94
N ASP A 85 14.93 22.09 -8.92
CA ASP A 85 15.63 22.27 -10.19
C ASP A 85 16.95 23.01 -10.01
N ASP A 86 16.99 24.06 -9.19
CA ASP A 86 18.22 24.79 -8.87
C ASP A 86 19.23 23.88 -8.14
N VAL A 87 18.76 23.04 -7.20
CA VAL A 87 19.60 22.03 -6.53
C VAL A 87 20.11 20.99 -7.51
N LEU A 88 19.28 20.56 -8.46
CA LEU A 88 19.70 19.62 -9.49
C LEU A 88 20.76 20.24 -10.42
N GLU A 89 20.57 21.49 -10.84
CA GLU A 89 21.56 22.21 -11.65
C GLU A 89 22.88 22.43 -10.92
N ASP A 90 22.83 22.77 -9.62
CA ASP A 90 24.02 22.91 -8.79
C ASP A 90 24.75 21.57 -8.65
N ALA A 91 24.00 20.48 -8.42
CA ALA A 91 24.58 19.15 -8.36
C ALA A 91 25.21 18.71 -9.69
N GLU A 92 24.59 19.03 -10.82
CA GLU A 92 25.14 18.72 -12.16
C GLU A 92 26.39 19.54 -12.50
N LYS A 93 26.52 20.76 -11.97
CA LYS A 93 27.69 21.63 -12.23
C LYS A 93 28.84 21.40 -11.25
N ASN A 94 28.54 21.14 -9.98
CA ASN A 94 29.51 21.20 -8.88
C ASN A 94 29.74 19.86 -8.15
N LEU A 95 28.82 18.89 -8.25
CA LEU A 95 28.85 17.65 -7.45
C LEU A 95 29.01 16.39 -8.32
N GLY A 96 29.06 15.23 -7.68
CA GLY A 96 29.23 13.93 -8.33
C GLY A 96 27.92 13.27 -8.75
N GLU A 97 28.03 12.12 -9.41
CA GLU A 97 26.87 11.33 -9.86
C GLU A 97 25.94 10.90 -8.71
N SER A 98 26.48 10.73 -7.49
CA SER A 98 25.71 10.37 -6.30
C SER A 98 24.75 11.48 -5.88
N GLU A 99 25.22 12.73 -5.84
CA GLU A 99 24.41 13.88 -5.44
C GLU A 99 23.38 14.24 -6.52
N ILE A 100 23.75 14.10 -7.81
CA ILE A 100 22.80 14.27 -8.92
C ILE A 100 21.64 13.27 -8.78
N ARG A 101 21.94 12.01 -8.44
CA ARG A 101 20.91 10.99 -8.20
C ARG A 101 20.00 11.37 -7.03
N ASP A 102 20.56 11.83 -5.91
CA ASP A 102 19.78 12.17 -4.73
C ASP A 102 18.86 13.39 -4.99
N ALA A 103 19.36 14.39 -5.73
CA ALA A 103 18.53 15.50 -6.21
C ALA A 103 17.41 15.02 -7.15
N MET A 104 17.73 14.12 -8.09
CA MET A 104 16.72 13.52 -8.98
C MET A 104 15.67 12.70 -8.22
N MET A 105 16.09 11.99 -7.17
CA MET A 105 15.20 11.21 -6.32
C MET A 105 14.27 12.12 -5.52
N ALA A 106 14.81 13.17 -4.88
CA ALA A 106 14.01 14.16 -4.15
C ALA A 106 12.97 14.83 -5.05
N LYS A 107 13.36 15.18 -6.29
CA LYS A 107 12.42 15.71 -7.28
C LYS A 107 11.32 14.70 -7.63
N ALA A 108 11.67 13.43 -7.85
CA ALA A 108 10.71 12.39 -8.18
C ALA A 108 9.72 12.12 -7.02
N GLU A 109 10.21 12.10 -5.77
CA GLU A 109 9.38 11.97 -4.57
C GLU A 109 8.43 13.15 -4.39
N TYR A 110 8.89 14.38 -4.69
CA TYR A 110 8.04 15.56 -4.67
C TYR A 110 6.93 15.50 -5.73
N LEU A 111 7.25 15.06 -6.95
CA LEU A 111 6.28 14.86 -8.04
C LEU A 111 5.21 13.82 -7.68
N ILE A 112 5.59 12.74 -6.97
CA ILE A 112 4.61 11.80 -6.40
C ILE A 112 3.72 12.50 -5.37
N ARG A 113 4.31 13.26 -4.46
CA ARG A 113 3.60 13.88 -3.34
C ARG A 113 2.53 14.86 -3.83
N ILE A 114 2.79 15.61 -4.90
CA ILE A 114 1.79 16.50 -5.52
C ILE A 114 0.74 15.73 -6.34
N GLY A 115 1.00 14.47 -6.68
CA GLY A 115 0.10 13.62 -7.47
C GLY A 115 0.23 13.80 -8.99
N ASP A 116 1.39 14.24 -9.51
CA ASP A 116 1.65 14.27 -10.95
C ASP A 116 2.14 12.89 -11.44
N LYS A 117 1.23 12.09 -12.00
CA LYS A 117 1.52 10.72 -12.46
C LYS A 117 2.59 10.68 -13.55
N GLU A 118 2.43 11.46 -14.62
CA GLU A 118 3.27 11.37 -15.82
C GLU A 118 4.66 11.98 -15.58
N GLY A 119 4.71 13.11 -14.86
CA GLY A 119 5.97 13.73 -14.43
C GLY A 119 6.78 12.79 -13.53
N ALA A 120 6.13 12.19 -12.53
CA ALA A 120 6.78 11.23 -11.63
C ALA A 120 7.31 10.00 -12.38
N LEU A 121 6.50 9.38 -13.26
CA LEU A 121 6.93 8.21 -14.05
C LEU A 121 8.17 8.51 -14.89
N THR A 122 8.24 9.69 -15.50
CA THR A 122 9.38 10.11 -16.31
C THR A 122 10.61 10.37 -15.45
N ALA A 123 10.44 11.03 -14.29
CA ALA A 123 11.52 11.28 -13.34
C ALA A 123 12.12 9.97 -12.81
N PHE A 124 11.29 9.01 -12.36
CA PHE A 124 11.79 7.72 -11.87
C PHE A 124 12.51 6.91 -12.93
N ARG A 125 12.09 6.97 -14.20
CA ARG A 125 12.82 6.30 -15.29
C ARG A 125 14.22 6.90 -15.46
N LYS A 126 14.34 8.23 -15.49
CA LYS A 126 15.63 8.91 -15.57
C LYS A 126 16.53 8.58 -14.37
N THR A 127 15.97 8.57 -13.16
CA THR A 127 16.71 8.23 -11.94
C THR A 127 17.14 6.76 -11.94
N TYR A 128 16.29 5.85 -12.44
CA TYR A 128 16.60 4.42 -12.55
C TYR A 128 17.81 4.17 -13.46
N ASP A 129 17.85 4.82 -14.62
CA ASP A 129 18.94 4.66 -15.59
C ASP A 129 20.29 5.17 -15.04
N LYS A 130 20.27 6.24 -14.24
CA LYS A 130 21.48 6.78 -13.57
C LYS A 130 21.89 5.98 -12.33
N THR A 131 20.99 5.20 -11.74
CA THR A 131 21.28 4.49 -10.49
C THR A 131 22.03 3.20 -10.77
N VAL A 132 23.18 2.99 -10.11
CA VAL A 132 23.99 1.78 -10.26
C VAL A 132 23.66 0.74 -9.17
N ALA A 133 23.44 1.17 -7.94
CA ALA A 133 23.21 0.26 -6.81
C ALA A 133 21.85 -0.45 -6.90
N LEU A 134 21.87 -1.77 -6.77
CA LEU A 134 20.67 -2.62 -6.87
C LEU A 134 19.60 -2.28 -5.82
N GLY A 135 20.01 -1.97 -4.58
CA GLY A 135 19.09 -1.56 -3.51
C GLY A 135 18.27 -0.32 -3.88
N HIS A 136 18.91 0.71 -4.40
CA HIS A 136 18.23 1.94 -4.83
C HIS A 136 17.35 1.71 -6.07
N ARG A 137 17.76 0.83 -7.00
CA ARG A 137 16.90 0.43 -8.13
C ARG A 137 15.62 -0.25 -7.64
N LEU A 138 15.72 -1.14 -6.66
CA LEU A 138 14.57 -1.79 -6.03
C LEU A 138 13.65 -0.76 -5.35
N ASP A 139 14.21 0.20 -4.63
CA ASP A 139 13.44 1.24 -3.95
C ASP A 139 12.64 2.10 -4.96
N ILE A 140 13.23 2.44 -6.11
CA ILE A 140 12.54 3.11 -7.23
C ILE A 140 11.40 2.25 -7.78
N VAL A 141 11.62 0.95 -7.98
CA VAL A 141 10.55 0.04 -8.46
C VAL A 141 9.41 -0.06 -7.44
N PHE A 142 9.69 -0.01 -6.14
CA PHE A 142 8.64 0.08 -5.12
C PHE A 142 7.84 1.38 -5.18
N TYR A 143 8.46 2.53 -5.51
CA TYR A 143 7.71 3.76 -5.79
C TYR A 143 6.77 3.60 -6.98
N LEU A 144 7.23 2.99 -8.07
CA LEU A 144 6.41 2.74 -9.25
C LEU A 144 5.25 1.78 -8.97
N LEU A 145 5.47 0.75 -8.15
CA LEU A 145 4.41 -0.16 -7.70
C LEU A 145 3.36 0.57 -6.85
N ARG A 146 3.79 1.46 -5.95
CA ARG A 146 2.89 2.29 -5.13
C ARG A 146 2.05 3.23 -5.98
N ILE A 147 2.64 3.89 -6.98
CA ILE A 147 1.89 4.70 -7.95
C ILE A 147 0.86 3.83 -8.69
N GLY A 148 1.26 2.63 -9.12
CA GLY A 148 0.37 1.67 -9.76
C GLY A 148 -0.82 1.31 -8.90
N LEU A 149 -0.61 1.00 -7.61
CA LEU A 149 -1.67 0.70 -6.65
C LEU A 149 -2.57 1.92 -6.36
N PHE A 150 -1.99 3.11 -6.25
CA PHE A 150 -2.75 4.35 -5.99
C PHE A 150 -3.73 4.68 -7.12
N TYR A 151 -3.30 4.51 -8.38
CA TYR A 151 -4.14 4.73 -9.57
C TYR A 151 -4.87 3.47 -10.05
N MET A 152 -4.69 2.33 -9.37
CA MET A 152 -5.23 1.02 -9.75
C MET A 152 -4.92 0.62 -11.22
N ASP A 153 -3.69 0.88 -11.66
CA ASP A 153 -3.20 0.58 -13.01
C ASP A 153 -2.56 -0.83 -13.06
N SER A 154 -3.35 -1.82 -13.48
CA SER A 154 -2.96 -3.24 -13.50
C SER A 154 -1.74 -3.52 -14.38
N ASP A 155 -1.61 -2.83 -15.52
CA ASP A 155 -0.50 -3.01 -16.45
C ASP A 155 0.81 -2.45 -15.89
N LEU A 156 0.73 -1.33 -15.18
CA LEU A 156 1.89 -0.76 -14.49
C LEU A 156 2.33 -1.66 -13.32
N ILE A 157 1.39 -2.19 -12.54
CA ILE A 157 1.70 -3.07 -11.40
C ILE A 157 2.37 -4.36 -11.88
N THR A 158 1.81 -5.01 -12.92
CA THR A 158 2.31 -6.30 -13.40
C THR A 158 3.75 -6.18 -13.94
N ARG A 159 4.01 -5.18 -14.80
CA ARG A 159 5.36 -4.94 -15.36
C ARG A 159 6.39 -4.64 -14.28
N ASN A 160 6.05 -3.80 -13.30
CA ASN A 160 6.99 -3.46 -12.23
C ASN A 160 7.15 -4.59 -11.21
N SER A 161 6.12 -5.42 -11.01
CA SER A 161 6.22 -6.61 -10.13
C SER A 161 7.20 -7.63 -10.71
N GLU A 162 7.17 -7.84 -12.02
CA GLU A 162 8.08 -8.76 -12.71
C GLU A 162 9.52 -8.25 -12.68
N LYS A 163 9.73 -6.94 -12.95
CA LYS A 163 11.03 -6.28 -12.77
C LYS A 163 11.56 -6.40 -11.35
N ALA A 164 10.71 -6.20 -10.35
CA ALA A 164 11.10 -6.35 -8.95
C ALA A 164 11.53 -7.78 -8.63
N LYS A 165 10.83 -8.80 -9.16
CA LYS A 165 11.24 -10.21 -8.98
C LYS A 165 12.64 -10.46 -9.53
N SER A 166 12.93 -10.04 -10.76
CA SER A 166 14.26 -10.21 -11.36
C SER A 166 15.36 -9.54 -10.54
N LEU A 167 15.13 -8.30 -10.09
CA LEU A 167 16.11 -7.58 -9.25
C LEU A 167 16.33 -8.26 -7.89
N ILE A 168 15.32 -8.92 -7.32
CA ILE A 168 15.47 -9.64 -6.05
C ILE A 168 16.24 -10.95 -6.24
N GLU A 169 16.08 -11.61 -7.38
CA GLU A 169 16.86 -12.81 -7.74
C GLU A 169 18.34 -12.48 -7.97
N GLU A 170 18.64 -11.32 -8.55
CA GLU A 170 20.01 -10.84 -8.79
C GLU A 170 20.80 -10.51 -7.50
N GLY A 171 20.11 -10.16 -6.42
CA GLY A 171 20.79 -9.85 -5.15
C GLY A 171 19.98 -9.01 -4.17
N GLY A 172 18.66 -9.19 -4.12
CA GLY A 172 17.80 -8.42 -3.23
C GLY A 172 17.98 -8.78 -1.76
N ASP A 173 18.00 -7.76 -0.92
CA ASP A 173 17.93 -7.89 0.53
C ASP A 173 16.68 -8.67 0.98
N TRP A 174 16.80 -9.42 2.07
CA TRP A 174 15.74 -10.25 2.62
C TRP A 174 14.52 -9.42 3.04
N ASP A 175 14.73 -8.23 3.63
CA ASP A 175 13.63 -7.32 3.99
C ASP A 175 12.85 -6.84 2.74
N ARG A 176 13.57 -6.42 1.70
CA ARG A 176 12.97 -6.00 0.42
C ARG A 176 12.18 -7.13 -0.26
N ARG A 177 12.60 -8.39 -0.08
CA ARG A 177 11.85 -9.57 -0.55
C ARG A 177 10.53 -9.71 0.18
N ASN A 178 10.50 -9.54 1.49
CA ASN A 178 9.27 -9.60 2.26
C ASN A 178 8.31 -8.46 1.87
N ARG A 179 8.82 -7.24 1.71
CA ARG A 179 8.02 -6.11 1.21
C ARG A 179 7.40 -6.42 -0.15
N LEU A 180 8.18 -6.93 -1.11
CA LEU A 180 7.65 -7.31 -2.43
C LEU A 180 6.52 -8.35 -2.33
N LYS A 181 6.63 -9.34 -1.44
CA LYS A 181 5.56 -10.32 -1.21
C LYS A 181 4.28 -9.64 -0.72
N VAL A 182 4.36 -8.63 0.16
CA VAL A 182 3.19 -7.86 0.62
C VAL A 182 2.56 -7.07 -0.54
N TYR A 183 3.36 -6.38 -1.36
CA TYR A 183 2.86 -5.67 -2.55
C TYR A 183 2.15 -6.62 -3.53
N GLN A 184 2.77 -7.77 -3.80
CA GLN A 184 2.20 -8.79 -4.69
C GLN A 184 0.92 -9.40 -4.09
N GLY A 185 0.94 -9.73 -2.79
CA GLY A 185 -0.24 -10.24 -2.09
C GLY A 185 -1.41 -9.27 -2.15
N LEU A 186 -1.17 -7.97 -1.95
CA LEU A 186 -2.20 -6.94 -2.06
C LEU A 186 -2.78 -6.85 -3.48
N TYR A 187 -1.93 -6.92 -4.51
CA TYR A 187 -2.39 -6.96 -5.89
C TYR A 187 -3.16 -8.25 -6.22
N CYS A 188 -2.72 -9.41 -5.71
CA CYS A 188 -3.43 -10.68 -5.83
C CYS A 188 -4.85 -10.61 -5.24
N VAL A 189 -5.02 -9.93 -4.10
CA VAL A 189 -6.36 -9.67 -3.53
C VAL A 189 -7.20 -8.80 -4.48
N ALA A 190 -6.61 -7.78 -5.10
CA ALA A 190 -7.32 -6.91 -6.04
C ALA A 190 -7.83 -7.66 -7.29
N ILE A 191 -7.03 -8.61 -7.82
CA ILE A 191 -7.44 -9.47 -8.96
C ILE A 191 -8.26 -10.70 -8.53
N ARG A 192 -8.60 -10.82 -7.23
CA ARG A 192 -9.36 -11.93 -6.62
C ARG A 192 -8.66 -13.30 -6.66
N ASP A 193 -7.33 -13.34 -6.74
CA ASP A 193 -6.55 -14.55 -6.52
C ASP A 193 -6.22 -14.72 -5.04
N PHE A 194 -7.18 -15.27 -4.30
CA PHE A 194 -7.04 -15.49 -2.85
C PHE A 194 -6.04 -16.58 -2.50
N LYS A 195 -5.77 -17.54 -3.41
CA LYS A 195 -4.87 -18.66 -3.12
C LYS A 195 -3.43 -18.18 -3.02
N GLN A 196 -2.97 -17.44 -4.04
CA GLN A 196 -1.64 -16.86 -4.02
C GLN A 196 -1.51 -15.79 -2.93
N ALA A 197 -2.54 -14.96 -2.73
CA ALA A 197 -2.53 -13.95 -1.67
C ALA A 197 -2.39 -14.57 -0.26
N ALA A 198 -3.09 -15.67 0.03
CA ALA A 198 -3.01 -16.33 1.34
C ALA A 198 -1.59 -16.84 1.64
N GLU A 199 -0.93 -17.45 0.66
CA GLU A 199 0.43 -17.96 0.81
C GLU A 199 1.43 -16.82 1.03
N LEU A 200 1.36 -15.77 0.21
CA LEU A 200 2.24 -14.60 0.32
C LEU A 200 2.06 -13.85 1.64
N PHE A 201 0.82 -13.72 2.12
CA PHE A 201 0.54 -13.06 3.39
C PHE A 201 0.98 -13.89 4.58
N LEU A 202 0.72 -15.20 4.61
CA LEU A 202 1.16 -16.06 5.72
C LEU A 202 2.67 -16.09 5.89
N ASP A 203 3.41 -16.07 4.78
CA ASP A 203 4.88 -16.01 4.81
C ASP A 203 5.42 -14.70 5.39
N THR A 204 4.64 -13.61 5.37
CA THR A 204 5.09 -12.26 5.70
C THR A 204 4.52 -11.73 7.03
N VAL A 205 3.60 -12.45 7.69
CA VAL A 205 3.03 -12.04 9.00
C VAL A 205 4.08 -11.88 10.10
N SER A 206 5.10 -12.74 10.10
CA SER A 206 6.15 -12.75 11.12
C SER A 206 7.18 -11.65 10.95
N THR A 207 7.26 -11.07 9.76
CA THR A 207 8.38 -10.24 9.31
C THR A 207 7.88 -8.98 8.59
N PHE A 208 6.68 -8.52 8.99
CA PHE A 208 6.02 -7.40 8.37
C PHE A 208 6.71 -6.07 8.72
N THR A 209 7.24 -5.39 7.70
CA THR A 209 7.88 -4.07 7.82
C THR A 209 7.25 -3.03 6.90
N SER A 210 6.15 -3.37 6.21
CA SER A 210 5.50 -2.53 5.19
C SER A 210 4.45 -1.56 5.74
N TYR A 211 4.83 -0.72 6.70
CA TYR A 211 3.95 0.30 7.31
C TYR A 211 3.55 1.41 6.33
N GLU A 212 4.19 1.50 5.16
CA GLU A 212 3.79 2.40 4.09
C GLU A 212 2.48 1.99 3.42
N LEU A 213 2.11 0.71 3.47
CA LEU A 213 0.88 0.19 2.88
C LEU A 213 -0.30 0.21 3.85
N MET A 214 -0.09 -0.35 5.05
CA MET A 214 -1.13 -0.50 6.06
C MET A 214 -0.53 -0.74 7.45
N ASP A 215 -1.32 -0.50 8.49
CA ASP A 215 -0.97 -0.88 9.86
C ASP A 215 -0.96 -2.41 10.02
N TYR A 216 -0.09 -2.92 10.89
CA TYR A 216 0.07 -4.33 11.16
C TYR A 216 -1.25 -5.00 11.59
N LYS A 217 -2.08 -4.31 12.39
CA LYS A 217 -3.40 -4.81 12.78
C LYS A 217 -4.33 -5.00 11.58
N THR A 218 -4.27 -4.07 10.63
CA THR A 218 -5.06 -4.13 9.38
C THR A 218 -4.54 -5.25 8.49
N PHE A 219 -3.21 -5.40 8.40
CA PHE A 219 -2.57 -6.48 7.66
C PHE A 219 -3.01 -7.85 8.18
N VAL A 220 -2.91 -8.11 9.49
CA VAL A 220 -3.35 -9.37 10.09
C VAL A 220 -4.84 -9.62 9.85
N THR A 221 -5.68 -8.59 9.91
CA THR A 221 -7.11 -8.71 9.60
C THR A 221 -7.35 -9.20 8.18
N TYR A 222 -6.66 -8.61 7.19
CA TYR A 222 -6.76 -9.04 5.80
C TYR A 222 -6.19 -10.44 5.57
N THR A 223 -5.08 -10.78 6.21
CA THR A 223 -4.50 -12.12 6.16
C THR A 223 -5.50 -13.16 6.65
N VAL A 224 -6.17 -12.92 7.78
CA VAL A 224 -7.19 -13.83 8.32
C VAL A 224 -8.34 -14.00 7.32
N TYR A 225 -8.86 -12.91 6.74
CA TYR A 225 -9.96 -12.99 5.77
C TYR A 225 -9.59 -13.74 4.51
N VAL A 226 -8.42 -13.49 3.94
CA VAL A 226 -7.94 -14.18 2.73
C VAL A 226 -7.68 -15.66 3.01
N CYS A 227 -7.06 -15.98 4.16
CA CYS A 227 -6.81 -17.36 4.57
C CYS A 227 -8.09 -18.16 4.77
N MET A 228 -9.14 -17.55 5.33
CA MET A 228 -10.44 -18.20 5.51
C MET A 228 -11.10 -18.59 4.19
N ILE A 229 -10.84 -17.84 3.11
CA ILE A 229 -11.38 -18.12 1.77
C ILE A 229 -10.52 -19.16 1.04
N ALA A 230 -9.19 -19.05 1.15
CA ALA A 230 -8.26 -19.84 0.34
C ALA A 230 -7.91 -21.21 0.91
N LEU A 231 -7.75 -21.32 2.23
CA LEU A 231 -7.18 -22.49 2.88
C LEU A 231 -8.23 -23.55 3.24
N LYS A 232 -7.80 -24.81 3.22
CA LYS A 232 -8.59 -25.93 3.72
C LYS A 232 -8.58 -25.94 5.25
N ARG A 233 -9.58 -26.59 5.85
CA ARG A 233 -9.77 -26.64 7.32
C ARG A 233 -8.54 -27.10 8.12
N PRO A 234 -7.77 -28.13 7.70
CA PRO A 234 -6.58 -28.54 8.44
C PRO A 234 -5.52 -27.44 8.45
N ASP A 235 -5.22 -26.87 7.27
CA ASP A 235 -4.19 -25.85 7.09
C ASP A 235 -4.55 -24.55 7.81
N LEU A 236 -5.84 -24.17 7.83
CA LEU A 236 -6.32 -23.01 8.57
C LEU A 236 -6.11 -23.18 10.08
N ARG A 237 -6.36 -24.39 10.61
CA ARG A 237 -6.17 -24.67 12.04
C ARG A 237 -4.70 -24.61 12.43
N GLU A 238 -3.83 -25.14 11.59
CA GLU A 238 -2.40 -25.18 11.86
C GLU A 238 -1.74 -23.81 11.70
N LYS A 239 -1.97 -23.12 10.58
CA LYS A 239 -1.26 -21.87 10.25
C LYS A 239 -1.89 -20.64 10.89
N VAL A 240 -3.22 -20.57 11.01
CA VAL A 240 -3.91 -19.36 11.48
C VAL A 240 -4.35 -19.48 12.93
N ILE A 241 -5.06 -20.56 13.31
CA ILE A 241 -5.62 -20.68 14.67
C ILE A 241 -4.52 -20.95 15.71
N LYS A 242 -3.49 -21.72 15.35
CA LYS A 242 -2.35 -22.01 16.24
C LYS A 242 -1.17 -21.05 16.05
N GLY A 243 -1.23 -20.12 15.09
CA GLY A 243 -0.18 -19.14 14.85
C GLY A 243 -0.08 -18.14 16.00
N ALA A 244 1.08 -18.07 16.65
CA ALA A 244 1.28 -17.22 17.84
C ALA A 244 1.11 -15.73 17.53
N GLU A 245 1.69 -15.26 16.41
CA GLU A 245 1.66 -13.86 15.97
C GLU A 245 0.24 -13.38 15.68
N ILE A 246 -0.54 -14.21 14.98
CA ILE A 246 -1.93 -13.90 14.65
C ILE A 246 -2.78 -13.89 15.93
N LEU A 247 -2.57 -14.84 16.84
CA LEU A 247 -3.29 -14.89 18.11
C LEU A 247 -3.04 -13.66 18.98
N GLU A 248 -1.80 -13.19 19.07
CA GLU A 248 -1.43 -12.00 19.83
C GLU A 248 -2.19 -10.76 19.33
N VAL A 249 -2.21 -10.54 18.02
CA VAL A 249 -2.93 -9.41 17.43
C VAL A 249 -4.45 -9.58 17.54
N LEU A 250 -4.96 -10.81 17.40
CA LEU A 250 -6.39 -11.14 17.57
C LEU A 250 -6.92 -10.84 18.97
N HIS A 251 -6.08 -10.78 20.00
CA HIS A 251 -6.52 -10.32 21.33
C HIS A 251 -6.96 -8.85 21.34
N SER A 252 -6.34 -8.01 20.51
CA SER A 252 -6.72 -6.60 20.36
C SER A 252 -7.94 -6.38 19.45
N LEU A 253 -8.31 -7.40 18.64
CA LEU A 253 -9.38 -7.33 17.63
C LEU A 253 -10.49 -8.37 17.90
N PRO A 254 -11.40 -8.10 18.86
CA PRO A 254 -12.41 -9.07 19.26
C PRO A 254 -13.37 -9.47 18.14
N ALA A 255 -13.68 -8.56 17.20
CA ALA A 255 -14.57 -8.83 16.07
C ALA A 255 -14.00 -9.90 15.11
N VAL A 256 -12.72 -9.76 14.74
CA VAL A 256 -12.03 -10.71 13.84
C VAL A 256 -11.84 -12.05 14.54
N ARG A 257 -11.48 -12.02 15.82
CA ARG A 257 -11.40 -13.20 16.68
C ARG A 257 -12.73 -13.95 16.73
N GLN A 258 -13.82 -13.23 17.01
CA GLN A 258 -15.15 -13.82 17.07
C GLN A 258 -15.52 -14.45 15.72
N TYR A 259 -15.27 -13.77 14.61
CA TYR A 259 -15.55 -14.26 13.26
C TYR A 259 -14.77 -15.55 12.92
N LEU A 260 -13.47 -15.59 13.23
CA LEU A 260 -12.61 -16.76 13.02
C LEU A 260 -13.06 -17.97 13.85
N PHE A 261 -13.42 -17.76 15.11
CA PHE A 261 -13.88 -18.85 15.98
C PHE A 261 -15.31 -19.29 15.70
N HIS A 262 -16.22 -18.41 15.28
CA HIS A 262 -17.59 -18.79 14.92
C HIS A 262 -17.64 -19.57 13.62
N SER A 263 -16.89 -19.16 12.60
CA SER A 263 -16.80 -19.89 11.33
C SER A 263 -16.22 -21.30 11.47
N THR A 264 -15.34 -21.50 12.46
CA THR A 264 -14.78 -22.82 12.79
C THR A 264 -15.67 -23.65 13.71
N SER A 265 -16.43 -23.00 14.60
CA SER A 265 -17.33 -23.65 15.58
C SER A 265 -18.74 -23.96 15.06
N ALA A 266 -19.32 -23.11 14.20
CA ALA A 266 -20.62 -23.37 13.58
C ALA A 266 -20.60 -24.62 12.69
N VAL A 267 -19.42 -24.94 12.15
CA VAL A 267 -19.20 -26.12 11.33
C VAL A 267 -19.06 -27.40 12.16
N THR A 268 -18.38 -27.36 13.31
CA THR A 268 -18.31 -28.51 14.23
C THR A 268 -19.67 -28.84 14.82
N LEU A 269 -20.52 -27.84 15.06
CA LEU A 269 -21.91 -28.06 15.46
C LEU A 269 -22.75 -28.66 14.32
N SER A 270 -22.62 -28.20 13.06
CA SER A 270 -23.39 -28.80 11.94
C SER A 270 -23.06 -30.27 11.65
N SER A 271 -21.83 -30.72 11.92
CA SER A 271 -21.44 -32.12 11.75
C SER A 271 -21.83 -33.02 12.93
N SER A 272 -22.07 -32.44 14.11
CA SER A 272 -22.40 -33.19 15.33
C SER A 272 -23.89 -33.14 15.69
N SER A 273 -24.65 -32.14 15.23
CA SER A 273 -26.08 -31.99 15.52
C SER A 273 -27.03 -32.67 14.54
N LEU A 274 -26.54 -33.17 13.39
CA LEU A 274 -27.37 -33.89 12.39
C LEU A 274 -27.38 -35.42 12.58
N TRP A 275 -26.54 -35.98 13.45
CA TRP A 275 -26.38 -37.42 13.66
C TRP A 275 -26.91 -38.06 14.97
N PRO A 276 -27.59 -37.38 15.92
CA PRO A 276 -28.19 -38.10 17.05
C PRO A 276 -29.56 -38.77 16.77
N TRP A 277 -30.22 -38.48 15.64
CA TRP A 277 -31.63 -38.88 15.44
C TRP A 277 -31.86 -40.11 14.54
N TRP A 278 -30.83 -40.68 13.92
CA TRP A 278 -30.97 -41.79 12.95
C TRP A 278 -30.48 -43.16 13.43
N SER A 279 -30.16 -43.33 14.72
CA SER A 279 -29.64 -44.60 15.29
C SER A 279 -30.58 -45.25 16.33
N ARG A 280 -31.85 -44.84 16.41
CA ARG A 280 -32.85 -45.55 17.22
C ARG A 280 -34.08 -45.90 16.39
N ARG A 281 -33.98 -46.99 15.64
CA ARG A 281 -35.08 -47.91 15.32
C ARG A 281 -34.49 -49.27 15.01
#